data_AF-A0A9P7UMA9-F1
#
_entry.id   AF-A0A9P7UMA9-F1
#
_cell.length_a   1.000
_cell.length_b   1.000
_cell.length_c   1.000
_cell.angle_alpha   90.00
_cell.angle_beta   90.00
_cell.angle_gamma   90.00
#
_symmetry.space_group_name_H-M   'P 1'
#
loop_
_entity.id
_entity.type
_entity.pdbx_description
1 polymer ?
#
loop_
_entity_poly.entity_id
_entity_poly.type
_entity_poly.pdbx_seq_one_letter_code
_entity_poly.pdbx_strand_id
1 'polypeptide(L)'
;MHQALEITEILRSIFQWCDRKSNAKNAVVNKSWSEIGLDLVWEVITDINVIFGLLGEISMSNSTRFYSRRPTFAEWRRFQTYYAHRVKTLDLTNLDEAQQSRMTSLFDTLARLQCSTPIFPNLTSVTWRDIDLSGYTHHSTIFMHPKVTRFRLIAHQTGNIREDLLNEYFHSVAERMPNIDRFQVEISHQSHKLFREPLKAVFRELHRLENLSLPAMSDNSDMMENLSLYHKLHSLNFVRMTREDGVERMTPSLAVGAFRHLVSLQIHTPYSVITHFLQETPNFAARLTSLDITSTLPQSESPSVVKDLLEVIASRFEKSLTSLHIRIDTRYPPDTSSSPSIYDFVSFQHIEAILRCYKMREFFLTHILPLYLRPDDVEKIASSWPFIVKLYLCADPRTDFPSDISMSHLGFDSLIPFTKSCPLLEKLELPLDPTCIPLHLDEHELPVGPLRHLRSFSPGDVGLTPPGGLDVIAMVMFLSRVLPSSCEISFYTSWANTSGTPLIPEEWNKKWTDVRRGLVLVEAMRGRMRREALDMVESLMKKRQEALMAFSN
;
A
#
# COMPACT_ATOMS: atom_id res chain seq x y z
N MET A 1 -24.18 -26.55 23.36
CA MET A 1 -23.51 -25.34 22.83
C MET A 1 -22.03 -25.49 23.17
N HIS A 2 -21.12 -25.28 22.22
CA HIS A 2 -19.69 -25.48 22.49
C HIS A 2 -19.19 -24.38 23.45
N GLN A 3 -18.53 -24.72 24.57
CA GLN A 3 -18.09 -23.75 25.59
C GLN A 3 -17.27 -22.59 25.02
N ALA A 4 -16.49 -22.82 23.96
CA ALA A 4 -15.75 -21.75 23.28
C ALA A 4 -16.63 -20.61 22.73
N LEU A 5 -17.91 -20.86 22.44
CA LEU A 5 -18.87 -19.85 21.95
C LEU A 5 -19.51 -19.03 23.08
N GLU A 6 -19.22 -19.36 24.34
CA GLU A 6 -19.61 -18.57 25.53
C GLU A 6 -18.55 -17.51 25.87
N ILE A 7 -17.35 -17.62 25.30
CA ILE A 7 -16.25 -16.66 25.48
C ILE A 7 -16.45 -15.50 24.49
N THR A 8 -16.74 -14.31 25.02
CA THR A 8 -17.08 -13.10 24.26
C THR A 8 -15.98 -12.71 23.28
N GLU A 9 -14.72 -12.86 23.68
CA GLU A 9 -13.53 -12.54 22.89
C GLU A 9 -13.41 -13.46 21.67
N ILE A 10 -13.60 -14.77 21.87
CA ILE A 10 -13.58 -15.75 20.78
C ILE A 10 -14.73 -15.49 19.81
N LEU A 11 -15.93 -15.24 20.35
CA LEU A 11 -17.10 -14.96 19.54
C LEU A 11 -16.95 -13.66 18.73
N ARG A 12 -16.38 -12.60 19.34
CA ARG A 12 -16.04 -11.35 18.64
C ARG A 12 -15.01 -11.60 17.55
N SER A 13 -13.96 -12.36 17.83
CA SER A 13 -12.96 -12.71 16.82
C SER A 13 -13.59 -13.48 15.66
N ILE A 14 -14.50 -14.43 15.90
CA ILE A 14 -15.23 -15.13 14.84
C ILE A 14 -16.07 -14.15 14.02
N PHE A 15 -16.85 -13.27 14.67
CA PHE A 15 -17.72 -12.33 13.98
C PHE A 15 -16.95 -11.26 13.18
N GLN A 16 -15.71 -10.92 13.56
CA GLN A 16 -14.87 -10.00 12.79
C GLN A 16 -14.52 -10.55 11.39
N TRP A 17 -14.57 -11.87 11.18
CA TRP A 17 -14.41 -12.49 9.87
C TRP A 17 -15.71 -12.61 9.08
N CYS A 18 -16.86 -12.29 9.68
CA CYS A 18 -18.16 -12.29 9.03
C CYS A 18 -18.43 -10.94 8.35
N ASP A 19 -19.18 -10.97 7.26
CA ASP A 19 -19.67 -9.73 6.64
C ASP A 19 -20.73 -9.03 7.50
N ARG A 20 -20.99 -7.75 7.21
CA ARG A 20 -21.95 -6.92 7.96
C ARG A 20 -23.35 -7.55 7.98
N LYS A 21 -23.77 -8.18 6.87
CA LYS A 21 -25.09 -8.82 6.75
C LYS A 21 -25.21 -10.05 7.67
N SER A 22 -24.17 -10.87 7.75
CA SER A 22 -24.12 -12.02 8.66
C SER A 22 -24.08 -11.56 10.11
N ASN A 23 -23.31 -10.52 10.43
CA ASN A 23 -23.29 -9.97 11.79
C ASN A 23 -24.63 -9.37 12.23
N ALA A 24 -25.40 -8.77 11.31
CA ALA A 24 -26.77 -8.34 11.59
C ALA A 24 -27.71 -9.52 11.92
N LYS A 25 -27.53 -10.68 11.27
CA LYS A 25 -28.26 -11.91 11.62
C LYS A 25 -27.78 -12.51 12.94
N ASN A 26 -26.47 -12.49 13.19
CA ASN A 26 -25.92 -12.96 14.46
C ASN A 26 -26.46 -12.14 15.64
N ALA A 27 -26.69 -10.84 15.43
CA ALA A 27 -27.23 -9.97 16.45
C ALA A 27 -28.65 -10.35 16.93
N VAL A 28 -29.42 -11.14 16.15
CA VAL A 28 -30.78 -11.55 16.55
C VAL A 28 -30.83 -12.93 17.23
N VAL A 29 -29.69 -13.59 17.44
CA VAL A 29 -29.66 -14.98 17.97
C VAL A 29 -29.94 -15.04 19.47
N ASN A 30 -29.17 -14.31 20.28
CA ASN A 30 -29.35 -14.22 21.74
C ASN A 30 -28.75 -12.91 22.27
N LYS A 31 -28.91 -12.61 23.57
CA LYS A 31 -28.45 -11.34 24.16
C LYS A 31 -26.94 -11.11 24.04
N SER A 32 -26.11 -12.13 24.26
CA SER A 32 -24.65 -12.01 24.16
C SER A 32 -24.22 -11.77 22.71
N TRP A 33 -24.78 -12.54 21.77
CA TRP A 33 -24.51 -12.39 20.34
C TRP A 33 -25.05 -11.06 19.80
N SER A 34 -26.15 -10.56 20.35
CA SER A 34 -26.72 -9.25 20.05
C SER A 34 -25.74 -8.13 20.32
N GLU A 35 -25.10 -8.12 21.50
CA GLU A 35 -24.15 -7.06 21.86
C GLU A 35 -22.94 -7.05 20.92
N ILE A 36 -22.33 -8.21 20.68
CA ILE A 36 -21.16 -8.32 19.80
C ILE A 36 -21.52 -8.04 18.34
N GLY A 37 -22.65 -8.59 17.88
CA GLY A 37 -23.12 -8.40 16.51
C GLY A 37 -23.46 -6.94 16.23
N LEU A 38 -24.15 -6.26 17.15
CA LEU A 38 -24.44 -4.83 17.02
C LEU A 38 -23.17 -3.98 17.11
N ASP A 39 -22.22 -4.30 17.98
CA ASP A 39 -20.91 -3.64 18.02
C ASP A 39 -20.28 -3.63 16.63
N LEU A 40 -20.19 -4.79 15.99
CA LEU A 40 -19.53 -4.91 14.69
C LEU A 40 -20.34 -4.31 13.53
N VAL A 41 -21.68 -4.40 13.56
CA VAL A 41 -22.55 -3.83 12.52
C VAL A 41 -22.52 -2.30 12.51
N TRP A 42 -22.36 -1.69 13.70
CA TRP A 42 -22.38 -0.24 13.90
C TRP A 42 -20.99 0.38 14.07
N GLU A 43 -19.92 -0.42 14.25
CA GLU A 43 -18.55 0.08 14.44
C GLU A 43 -18.09 1.02 13.31
N VAL A 44 -18.42 0.68 12.07
CA VAL A 44 -18.11 1.47 10.86
C VAL A 44 -19.40 1.82 10.12
N ILE A 45 -19.66 3.12 9.96
CA ILE A 45 -20.81 3.63 9.22
C ILE A 45 -20.34 4.22 7.89
N THR A 46 -20.69 3.54 6.80
CA THR A 46 -20.39 3.97 5.43
C THR A 46 -21.57 4.62 4.71
N ASP A 47 -22.77 4.53 5.29
CA ASP A 47 -24.00 5.09 4.77
C ASP A 47 -24.71 5.83 5.90
N ILE A 48 -24.74 7.16 5.85
CA ILE A 48 -25.37 7.97 6.90
C ILE A 48 -26.90 7.78 6.92
N ASN A 49 -27.51 7.28 5.82
CA ASN A 49 -28.95 7.04 5.78
C ASN A 49 -29.42 6.01 6.80
N VAL A 50 -28.55 5.08 7.22
CA VAL A 50 -28.93 4.11 8.26
C VAL A 50 -29.16 4.82 9.60
N ILE A 51 -28.43 5.90 9.87
CA ILE A 51 -28.61 6.73 11.07
C ILE A 51 -29.91 7.52 10.98
N PHE A 52 -30.15 8.16 9.83
CA PHE A 52 -31.38 8.90 9.63
C PHE A 52 -32.61 7.99 9.71
N GLY A 53 -32.58 6.80 9.11
CA GLY A 53 -33.68 5.84 9.16
C GLY A 53 -34.01 5.32 10.58
N LEU A 54 -33.06 5.38 11.52
CA LEU A 54 -33.33 5.05 12.93
C LEU A 54 -34.09 6.15 13.68
N LEU A 55 -34.01 7.39 13.23
CA LEU A 55 -34.62 8.54 13.89
C LEU A 55 -36.04 8.82 13.39
N GLY A 56 -36.40 8.33 12.22
CA GLY A 56 -37.75 8.45 11.68
C GLY A 56 -37.84 8.05 10.21
N GLU A 57 -39.06 8.05 9.70
CA GLU A 57 -39.32 7.82 8.27
C GLU A 57 -38.80 9.00 7.44
N ILE A 58 -38.06 8.69 6.38
CA ILE A 58 -37.48 9.68 5.47
C ILE A 58 -38.34 9.73 4.21
N SER A 59 -38.88 10.91 3.90
CA SER A 59 -39.55 11.20 2.64
C SER A 59 -38.66 12.02 1.71
N MET A 60 -39.05 12.11 0.44
CA MET A 60 -38.35 12.87 -0.59
C MET A 60 -39.33 13.81 -1.30
N SER A 61 -38.98 15.08 -1.43
CA SER A 61 -39.75 16.10 -2.16
C SER A 61 -38.78 17.03 -2.87
N ASN A 62 -39.01 17.29 -4.17
CA ASN A 62 -38.13 18.12 -5.00
C ASN A 62 -36.64 17.71 -4.92
N SER A 63 -36.37 16.40 -4.88
CA SER A 63 -35.05 15.80 -4.64
C SER A 63 -34.45 15.98 -3.25
N THR A 64 -35.03 16.82 -2.38
CA THR A 64 -34.60 16.98 -0.99
C THR A 64 -35.22 15.89 -0.11
N ARG A 65 -34.38 15.27 0.71
CA ARG A 65 -34.77 14.30 1.74
C ARG A 65 -35.05 15.03 3.05
N PHE A 66 -36.11 14.63 3.72
CA PHE A 66 -36.55 15.18 5.00
C PHE A 66 -37.30 14.11 5.79
N TYR A 67 -37.46 14.30 7.09
CA TYR A 67 -38.27 13.39 7.89
C TYR A 67 -39.77 13.65 7.68
N SER A 68 -40.55 12.61 7.38
CA SER A 68 -42.01 12.71 7.19
C SER A 68 -42.70 13.28 8.44
N ARG A 69 -42.13 12.98 9.62
CA ARG A 69 -42.44 13.62 10.90
C ARG A 69 -41.15 13.89 11.65
N ARG A 70 -41.12 14.93 12.50
CA ARG A 70 -39.94 15.20 13.32
C ARG A 70 -39.63 13.99 14.24
N PRO A 71 -38.35 13.59 14.38
CA PRO A 71 -37.95 12.58 15.35
C PRO A 71 -38.41 12.96 16.76
N THR A 72 -38.94 11.99 17.49
CA THR A 72 -39.34 12.16 18.88
C THR A 72 -38.13 12.03 19.81
N PHE A 73 -38.23 12.61 21.01
CA PHE A 73 -37.20 12.46 22.03
C PHE A 73 -36.96 10.98 22.42
N ALA A 74 -38.00 10.14 22.36
CA ALA A 74 -37.88 8.70 22.63
C ALA A 74 -37.05 7.97 21.56
N GLU A 75 -37.21 8.33 20.29
CA GLU A 75 -36.41 7.77 19.18
C GLU A 75 -34.95 8.20 19.29
N TRP A 76 -34.71 9.49 19.57
CA TRP A 76 -33.37 10.00 19.83
C TRP A 76 -32.70 9.30 21.02
N ARG A 77 -33.41 9.17 22.14
CA ARG A 77 -32.90 8.48 23.34
C ARG A 77 -32.59 7.01 23.06
N ARG A 78 -33.45 6.33 22.30
CA ARG A 78 -33.20 4.95 21.85
C ARG A 78 -31.93 4.89 21.00
N PHE A 79 -31.79 5.80 20.03
CA PHE A 79 -30.60 5.87 19.20
C PHE A 79 -29.31 6.04 20.01
N GLN A 80 -29.30 7.01 20.93
CA GLN A 80 -28.17 7.28 21.81
C GLN A 80 -27.84 6.07 22.70
N THR A 81 -28.85 5.43 23.28
CA THR A 81 -28.68 4.33 24.23
C THR A 81 -28.10 3.08 23.56
N TYR A 82 -28.61 2.72 22.38
CA TYR A 82 -28.32 1.41 21.79
C TYR A 82 -27.29 1.41 20.66
N TYR A 83 -27.16 2.52 19.91
CA TYR A 83 -26.38 2.53 18.67
C TYR A 83 -25.23 3.55 18.70
N ALA A 84 -25.46 4.76 19.19
CA ALA A 84 -24.50 5.87 19.08
C ALA A 84 -23.10 5.56 19.63
N HIS A 85 -23.01 4.89 20.79
CA HIS A 85 -21.73 4.57 21.43
C HIS A 85 -20.94 3.46 20.72
N ARG A 86 -21.56 2.72 19.80
CA ARG A 86 -20.91 1.64 19.04
C ARG A 86 -20.17 2.18 17.83
N VAL A 87 -20.58 3.34 17.32
CA VAL A 87 -19.96 3.98 16.15
C VAL A 87 -18.58 4.50 16.53
N LYS A 88 -17.54 3.95 15.88
CA LYS A 88 -16.14 4.36 16.05
C LYS A 88 -15.55 5.02 14.80
N THR A 89 -16.08 4.66 13.62
CA THR A 89 -15.65 5.19 12.33
C THR A 89 -16.86 5.63 11.52
N LEU A 90 -16.81 6.87 11.03
CA LEU A 90 -17.73 7.41 10.05
C LEU A 90 -16.97 7.59 8.74
N ASP A 91 -17.27 6.79 7.72
CA ASP A 91 -16.61 6.81 6.42
C ASP A 91 -17.60 7.18 5.32
N LEU A 92 -17.70 8.49 5.04
CA LEU A 92 -18.63 9.01 4.04
C LEU A 92 -17.93 9.29 2.71
N THR A 93 -16.93 8.47 2.37
CA THR A 93 -16.28 8.51 1.04
C THR A 93 -17.28 8.40 -0.09
N ASN A 94 -18.38 7.65 0.03
CA ASN A 94 -19.35 7.50 -1.05
C ASN A 94 -20.42 8.60 -1.11
N LEU A 95 -20.40 9.55 -0.18
CA LEU A 95 -21.39 10.62 -0.08
C LEU A 95 -20.96 11.83 -0.91
N ASP A 96 -21.45 11.95 -2.14
CA ASP A 96 -21.13 13.08 -3.02
C ASP A 96 -21.84 14.38 -2.63
N GLU A 97 -21.38 15.52 -3.15
CA GLU A 97 -21.96 16.85 -2.90
C GLU A 97 -23.47 16.92 -3.21
N ALA A 98 -23.92 16.26 -4.28
CA ALA A 98 -25.33 16.26 -4.66
C ALA A 98 -26.18 15.50 -3.63
N GLN A 99 -25.70 14.37 -3.11
CA GLN A 99 -26.34 13.62 -2.05
C GLN A 99 -26.35 14.41 -0.74
N GLN A 100 -25.25 15.08 -0.38
CA GLN A 100 -25.19 15.94 0.80
C GLN A 100 -26.20 17.07 0.73
N SER A 101 -26.27 17.77 -0.40
CA SER A 101 -27.22 18.85 -0.66
C SER A 101 -28.67 18.39 -0.56
N ARG A 102 -28.96 17.15 -1.00
CA ARG A 102 -30.29 16.54 -0.82
C ARG A 102 -30.59 16.19 0.64
N MET A 103 -29.59 16.10 1.50
CA MET A 103 -29.71 15.63 2.88
C MET A 103 -29.55 16.74 3.92
N THR A 104 -29.38 18.00 3.50
CA THR A 104 -29.24 19.19 4.39
C THR A 104 -30.30 19.22 5.49
N SER A 105 -31.59 19.04 5.16
CA SER A 105 -32.64 19.12 6.18
C SER A 105 -32.57 18.01 7.25
N LEU A 106 -31.99 16.86 6.90
CA LEU A 106 -31.75 15.76 7.82
C LEU A 106 -30.58 16.07 8.76
N PHE A 107 -29.48 16.61 8.22
CA PHE A 107 -28.35 17.08 9.01
C PHE A 107 -28.75 18.21 9.95
N ASP A 108 -29.50 19.20 9.48
CA ASP A 108 -30.04 20.28 10.29
C ASP A 108 -30.88 19.76 11.46
N THR A 109 -31.68 18.72 11.20
CA THR A 109 -32.50 18.09 12.24
C THR A 109 -31.62 17.36 13.24
N LEU A 110 -30.58 16.67 12.77
CA LEU A 110 -29.63 15.99 13.64
C LEU A 110 -28.84 16.98 14.52
N ALA A 111 -28.40 18.10 13.95
CA ALA A 111 -27.73 19.18 14.65
C ALA A 111 -28.62 19.78 15.76
N ARG A 112 -29.93 19.97 15.49
CA ARG A 112 -30.89 20.45 16.49
C ARG A 112 -31.18 19.45 17.61
N LEU A 113 -31.05 18.15 17.36
CA LEU A 113 -31.24 17.10 18.36
C LEU A 113 -30.00 16.94 19.27
N GLN A 114 -28.86 17.45 18.84
CA GLN A 114 -27.63 17.45 19.64
C GLN A 114 -27.74 18.46 20.79
N CYS A 115 -27.92 17.98 22.03
CA CYS A 115 -27.99 18.86 23.20
C CYS A 115 -26.61 19.26 23.74
N SER A 116 -25.81 18.28 24.18
CA SER A 116 -24.53 18.54 24.88
C SER A 116 -23.48 17.44 24.70
N THR A 117 -23.90 16.25 24.29
CA THR A 117 -23.00 15.12 24.02
C THR A 117 -22.73 15.00 22.53
N PRO A 118 -21.53 14.58 22.12
CA PRO A 118 -21.28 14.21 20.73
C PRO A 118 -22.32 13.18 20.25
N ILE A 119 -22.75 13.29 18.98
CA ILE A 119 -23.71 12.34 18.37
C ILE A 119 -23.19 10.91 18.49
N PHE A 120 -21.88 10.74 18.31
CA PHE A 120 -21.17 9.47 18.45
C PHE A 120 -20.06 9.59 19.51
N PRO A 121 -20.34 9.29 20.79
CA PRO A 121 -19.41 9.59 21.89
C PRO A 121 -18.11 8.79 21.88
N ASN A 122 -18.00 7.75 21.04
CA ASN A 122 -16.80 6.92 20.86
C ASN A 122 -16.23 6.99 19.45
N LEU A 123 -16.66 7.97 18.65
CA LEU A 123 -16.10 8.20 17.32
C LEU A 123 -14.63 8.61 17.43
N THR A 124 -13.79 7.93 16.68
CA THR A 124 -12.34 8.13 16.63
C THR A 124 -11.84 8.48 15.23
N SER A 125 -12.61 8.14 14.20
CA SER A 125 -12.24 8.33 12.80
C SER A 125 -13.39 8.93 12.00
N VAL A 126 -13.12 10.02 11.29
CA VAL A 126 -14.07 10.68 10.39
C VAL A 126 -13.43 10.83 9.02
N THR A 127 -14.09 10.29 8.00
CA THR A 127 -13.81 10.60 6.60
C THR A 127 -14.98 11.36 6.02
N TRP A 128 -14.69 12.56 5.53
CA TRP A 128 -15.68 13.44 4.92
C TRP A 128 -15.27 13.81 3.50
N ARG A 129 -16.24 13.78 2.59
CA ARG A 129 -16.09 14.19 1.20
C ARG A 129 -16.80 15.52 0.96
N ASP A 130 -16.19 16.37 0.16
CA ASP A 130 -16.55 17.72 -0.25
C ASP A 130 -16.83 18.72 0.89
N ILE A 131 -16.61 20.01 0.62
CA ILE A 131 -16.90 21.09 1.57
C ILE A 131 -18.00 21.97 0.97
N ASP A 132 -19.19 21.94 1.57
CA ASP A 132 -20.39 22.60 1.06
C ASP A 132 -20.47 24.12 1.31
N LEU A 133 -19.33 24.83 1.27
CA LEU A 133 -19.25 26.29 1.32
C LEU A 133 -19.86 26.96 2.56
N SER A 134 -20.10 26.23 3.64
CA SER A 134 -20.93 26.71 4.74
C SER A 134 -20.13 27.02 6.02
N GLY A 135 -18.80 26.97 5.96
CA GLY A 135 -17.91 27.33 7.08
C GLY A 135 -18.20 26.50 8.35
N TYR A 136 -18.49 27.15 9.48
CA TYR A 136 -18.89 26.47 10.72
C TYR A 136 -20.22 25.73 10.63
N THR A 137 -21.06 26.06 9.66
CA THR A 137 -22.35 25.38 9.45
C THR A 137 -22.22 24.11 8.63
N HIS A 138 -21.00 23.76 8.25
CA HIS A 138 -20.70 22.55 7.51
C HIS A 138 -21.11 21.31 8.28
N HIS A 139 -21.83 20.42 7.61
CA HIS A 139 -22.45 19.26 8.23
C HIS A 139 -21.46 18.32 8.92
N SER A 140 -20.19 18.29 8.50
CA SER A 140 -19.16 17.49 9.19
C SER A 140 -18.90 17.94 10.63
N THR A 141 -19.15 19.22 10.96
CA THR A 141 -18.83 19.81 12.26
C THR A 141 -19.63 19.21 13.41
N ILE A 142 -20.80 18.62 13.14
CA ILE A 142 -21.65 17.96 14.15
C ILE A 142 -20.99 16.67 14.69
N PHE A 143 -20.03 16.11 13.94
CA PHE A 143 -19.30 14.90 14.30
C PHE A 143 -17.93 15.20 14.92
N MET A 144 -17.51 16.46 15.01
CA MET A 144 -16.21 16.85 15.54
C MET A 144 -16.24 16.92 17.08
N HIS A 145 -15.34 16.18 17.73
CA HIS A 145 -15.13 16.26 19.18
C HIS A 145 -13.75 15.71 19.59
N PRO A 146 -13.29 15.94 20.83
CA PRO A 146 -11.89 15.68 21.22
C PRO A 146 -11.41 14.23 21.20
N LYS A 147 -12.29 13.24 21.00
CA LYS A 147 -11.88 11.83 20.88
C LYS A 147 -11.61 11.41 19.43
N VAL A 148 -11.95 12.26 18.45
CA VAL A 148 -11.57 12.03 17.07
C VAL A 148 -10.06 12.23 16.95
N THR A 149 -9.35 11.17 16.55
CA THR A 149 -7.90 11.19 16.35
C THR A 149 -7.53 11.05 14.88
N ARG A 150 -8.43 10.51 14.05
CA ARG A 150 -8.22 10.32 12.62
C ARG A 150 -9.21 11.14 11.81
N PHE A 151 -8.71 12.03 10.97
CA PHE A 151 -9.53 12.86 10.11
C PHE A 151 -9.04 12.77 8.66
N ARG A 152 -9.95 12.45 7.74
CA ARG A 152 -9.69 12.46 6.30
C ARG A 152 -10.69 13.37 5.61
N LEU A 153 -10.17 14.34 4.87
CA LEU A 153 -10.93 15.29 4.09
C LEU A 153 -10.65 15.06 2.61
N ILE A 154 -11.70 14.90 1.81
CA ILE A 154 -11.62 14.72 0.36
C ILE A 154 -12.40 15.87 -0.28
N ALA A 155 -11.77 16.76 -1.05
CA ALA A 155 -12.41 17.90 -1.70
C ALA A 155 -12.09 17.90 -3.21
N HIS A 156 -12.98 17.31 -4.01
CA HIS A 156 -12.75 17.18 -5.46
C HIS A 156 -13.34 18.35 -6.25
N GLN A 157 -14.42 18.93 -5.76
CA GLN A 157 -15.06 20.08 -6.37
C GLN A 157 -15.03 21.22 -5.37
N THR A 158 -14.23 22.22 -5.69
CA THR A 158 -14.22 23.47 -4.96
C THR A 158 -14.81 24.47 -5.93
N GLY A 159 -16.11 24.73 -5.83
CA GLY A 159 -16.74 25.81 -6.57
C GLY A 159 -16.13 27.17 -6.18
N ASN A 160 -16.94 28.22 -6.13
CA ASN A 160 -16.51 29.52 -5.60
C ASN A 160 -16.34 29.47 -4.06
N ILE A 161 -15.44 28.61 -3.54
CA ILE A 161 -15.10 28.55 -2.12
C ILE A 161 -14.38 29.82 -1.74
N ARG A 162 -14.96 30.55 -0.79
CA ARG A 162 -14.32 31.70 -0.19
C ARG A 162 -13.31 31.24 0.86
N GLU A 163 -12.14 31.87 0.84
CA GLU A 163 -11.01 31.54 1.72
C GLU A 163 -11.34 31.74 3.20
N ASP A 164 -12.17 32.73 3.54
CA ASP A 164 -12.61 33.00 4.91
C ASP A 164 -13.41 31.84 5.51
N LEU A 165 -14.37 31.29 4.77
CA LEU A 165 -15.17 30.15 5.20
C LEU A 165 -14.33 28.89 5.35
N LEU A 166 -13.29 28.73 4.52
CA LEU A 166 -12.37 27.62 4.63
C LEU A 166 -11.47 27.74 5.87
N ASN A 167 -10.98 28.94 6.16
CA ASN A 167 -10.24 29.23 7.39
C ASN A 167 -11.10 28.97 8.64
N GLU A 168 -12.34 29.43 8.65
CA GLU A 168 -13.31 29.15 9.72
C GLU A 168 -13.51 27.65 9.94
N TYR A 169 -13.69 26.90 8.85
CA TYR A 169 -13.83 25.45 8.91
C TYR A 169 -12.63 24.76 9.55
N PHE A 170 -11.42 25.10 9.09
CA PHE A 170 -10.19 24.51 9.62
C PHE A 170 -9.87 24.95 11.05
N HIS A 171 -10.24 26.16 11.45
CA HIS A 171 -10.20 26.57 12.85
C HIS A 171 -11.12 25.70 13.71
N SER A 172 -12.34 25.42 13.23
CA SER A 172 -13.26 24.49 13.91
C SER A 172 -12.68 23.08 14.05
N VAL A 173 -11.97 22.59 13.03
CA VAL A 173 -11.27 21.29 13.05
C VAL A 173 -10.24 21.26 14.18
N ALA A 174 -9.38 22.26 14.29
CA ALA A 174 -8.36 22.31 15.34
C ALA A 174 -8.97 22.46 16.75
N GLU A 175 -9.96 23.34 16.91
CA GLU A 175 -10.61 23.59 18.19
C GLU A 175 -11.38 22.34 18.71
N ARG A 176 -12.15 21.70 17.84
CA ARG A 176 -13.03 20.59 18.22
C ARG A 176 -12.35 19.23 18.21
N MET A 177 -11.29 19.05 17.43
CA MET A 177 -10.53 17.80 17.31
C MET A 177 -9.03 17.99 17.58
N PRO A 178 -8.64 18.54 18.75
CA PRO A 178 -7.24 18.89 19.04
C PRO A 178 -6.32 17.66 19.20
N ASN A 179 -6.91 16.46 19.28
CA ASN A 179 -6.18 15.21 19.47
C ASN A 179 -5.96 14.42 18.17
N ILE A 180 -6.11 15.07 17.01
CA ILE A 180 -5.80 14.44 15.73
C ILE A 180 -4.33 14.01 15.71
N ASP A 181 -4.13 12.70 15.53
CA ASP A 181 -2.84 12.05 15.32
C ASP A 181 -2.63 11.66 13.85
N ARG A 182 -3.71 11.43 13.08
CA ARG A 182 -3.64 11.20 11.64
C ARG A 182 -4.56 12.15 10.88
N PHE A 183 -3.98 12.96 10.01
CA PHE A 183 -4.71 13.87 9.15
C PHE A 183 -4.39 13.61 7.69
N GLN A 184 -5.41 13.36 6.88
CA GLN A 184 -5.30 13.18 5.44
C GLN A 184 -6.18 14.21 4.71
N VAL A 185 -5.60 14.84 3.71
CA VAL A 185 -6.25 15.84 2.88
C VAL A 185 -6.02 15.48 1.43
N GLU A 186 -7.11 15.32 0.70
CA GLU A 186 -7.14 15.06 -0.74
C GLU A 186 -7.89 16.18 -1.41
N ILE A 187 -7.21 16.97 -2.23
CA ILE A 187 -7.80 18.16 -2.87
C ILE A 187 -7.48 18.11 -4.36
N SER A 188 -8.35 18.67 -5.19
CA SER A 188 -8.08 18.84 -6.62
C SER A 188 -6.95 19.86 -6.89
N HIS A 189 -6.20 19.65 -7.97
CA HIS A 189 -5.12 20.55 -8.41
C HIS A 189 -5.53 22.03 -8.41
N GLN A 190 -6.74 22.31 -8.90
CA GLN A 190 -7.29 23.65 -9.08
C GLN A 190 -7.47 24.40 -7.76
N SER A 191 -7.63 23.68 -6.65
CA SER A 191 -7.90 24.25 -5.33
C SER A 191 -6.66 24.33 -4.42
N HIS A 192 -5.49 23.85 -4.87
CA HIS A 192 -4.27 23.83 -4.05
C HIS A 192 -3.93 25.21 -3.47
N LYS A 193 -4.05 26.27 -4.27
CA LYS A 193 -3.76 27.65 -3.84
C LYS A 193 -4.67 28.09 -2.68
N LEU A 194 -5.96 27.77 -2.77
CA LEU A 194 -6.96 28.16 -1.78
C LEU A 194 -6.75 27.47 -0.42
N PHE A 195 -6.33 26.20 -0.43
CA PHE A 195 -6.18 25.41 0.80
C PHE A 195 -4.83 25.62 1.49
N ARG A 196 -3.85 26.25 0.83
CA ARG A 196 -2.46 26.33 1.32
C ARG A 196 -2.35 27.01 2.69
N GLU A 197 -2.86 28.24 2.82
CA GLU A 197 -2.79 29.00 4.07
C GLU A 197 -3.71 28.43 5.18
N PRO A 198 -4.96 28.05 4.90
CA PRO A 198 -5.82 27.39 5.89
C PRO A 198 -5.20 26.10 6.46
N LEU A 199 -4.56 25.29 5.61
CA LEU A 199 -3.86 24.07 6.06
C LEU A 199 -2.64 24.40 6.94
N LYS A 200 -1.86 25.43 6.59
CA LYS A 200 -0.76 25.88 7.45
C LYS A 200 -1.26 26.35 8.82
N ALA A 201 -2.37 27.09 8.84
CA ALA A 201 -2.98 27.57 10.08
C ALA A 201 -3.43 26.41 10.98
N VAL A 202 -4.18 25.44 10.44
CA VAL A 202 -4.67 24.31 11.24
C VAL A 202 -3.55 23.44 11.77
N PHE A 203 -2.49 23.20 10.99
CA PHE A 203 -1.40 22.37 11.48
C PHE A 203 -0.78 22.96 12.73
N ARG A 204 -0.54 24.29 12.77
CA ARG A 204 0.04 25.00 13.92
C ARG A 204 -0.69 24.73 15.24
N GLU A 205 -1.97 24.39 15.19
CA GLU A 205 -2.80 24.09 16.35
C GLU A 205 -2.86 22.58 16.68
N LEU A 206 -2.55 21.69 15.72
CA LEU A 206 -2.61 20.24 15.86
C LEU A 206 -1.28 19.64 16.37
N HIS A 207 -0.98 19.83 17.65
CA HIS A 207 0.29 19.41 18.26
C HIS A 207 0.51 17.90 18.44
N ARG A 208 -0.52 17.07 18.22
CA ARG A 208 -0.46 15.60 18.34
C ARG A 208 -0.27 14.87 17.03
N LEU A 209 -0.10 15.59 15.93
CA LEU A 209 -0.01 15.01 14.60
C LEU A 209 1.21 14.09 14.47
N GLU A 210 0.95 12.83 14.12
CA GLU A 210 1.95 11.79 13.89
C GLU A 210 2.02 11.38 12.42
N ASN A 211 0.88 11.29 11.75
CA ASN A 211 0.80 10.91 10.34
C ASN A 211 0.06 12.00 9.57
N LEU A 212 0.72 12.57 8.57
CA LEU A 212 0.15 13.60 7.73
C LEU A 212 0.20 13.17 6.27
N SER A 213 -0.94 13.29 5.59
CA SER A 213 -1.05 13.08 4.15
C SER A 213 -1.64 14.33 3.52
N LEU A 214 -0.90 14.96 2.61
CA LEU A 214 -1.25 16.20 1.92
C LEU A 214 -1.33 15.96 0.42
N PRO A 215 -2.04 16.80 -0.34
CA PRO A 215 -1.91 16.78 -1.79
C PRO A 215 -0.48 17.17 -2.22
N ALA A 216 0.02 16.55 -3.28
CA ALA A 216 1.28 16.92 -3.93
C ALA A 216 1.08 18.24 -4.71
N MET A 217 1.35 19.38 -4.05
CA MET A 217 1.32 20.70 -4.67
C MET A 217 2.59 20.98 -5.48
N SER A 218 2.52 21.90 -6.44
CA SER A 218 3.66 22.31 -7.28
C SER A 218 4.87 22.78 -6.47
N ASP A 219 4.62 23.42 -5.32
CA ASP A 219 5.65 23.86 -4.37
C ASP A 219 5.24 23.58 -2.92
N ASN A 220 5.92 22.60 -2.31
CA ASN A 220 5.71 22.18 -0.93
C ASN A 220 6.74 22.79 0.06
N SER A 221 7.58 23.74 -0.36
CA SER A 221 8.67 24.30 0.45
C SER A 221 8.14 24.91 1.75
N ASP A 222 7.21 25.88 1.67
CA ASP A 222 6.63 26.53 2.85
C ASP A 222 5.96 25.52 3.79
N MET A 223 5.30 24.49 3.24
CA MET A 223 4.63 23.47 4.03
C MET A 223 5.65 22.62 4.80
N MET A 224 6.72 22.19 4.12
CA MET A 224 7.83 21.46 4.72
C MET A 224 8.51 22.27 5.84
N GLU A 225 8.71 23.57 5.65
CA GLU A 225 9.27 24.46 6.68
C GLU A 225 8.38 24.48 7.93
N ASN A 226 7.07 24.69 7.76
CA ASN A 226 6.14 24.72 8.89
C ASN A 226 6.07 23.35 9.59
N LEU A 227 6.09 22.25 8.83
CA LEU A 227 6.02 20.89 9.36
C LEU A 227 7.32 20.41 10.01
N SER A 228 8.46 21.04 9.67
CA SER A 228 9.76 20.68 10.24
C SER A 228 9.85 20.84 11.76
N LEU A 229 8.99 21.71 12.32
CA LEU A 229 8.88 22.00 13.74
C LEU A 229 8.12 20.89 14.51
N TYR A 230 7.46 19.96 13.83
CA TYR A 230 6.64 18.93 14.48
C TYR A 230 7.51 17.84 15.06
N HIS A 231 7.51 17.81 16.40
CA HIS A 231 8.29 16.86 17.14
C HIS A 231 7.69 15.46 17.22
N LYS A 232 6.44 15.24 16.80
CA LYS A 232 5.79 13.92 16.83
C LYS A 232 5.50 13.34 15.45
N LEU A 233 5.82 14.08 14.38
CA LEU A 233 5.53 13.65 13.03
C LEU A 233 6.42 12.46 12.64
N HIS A 234 5.81 11.29 12.47
CA HIS A 234 6.42 10.02 12.11
C HIS A 234 6.32 9.72 10.62
N SER A 235 5.20 10.12 9.99
CA SER A 235 4.94 9.86 8.57
C SER A 235 4.42 11.12 7.88
N LEU A 236 5.04 11.45 6.74
CA LEU A 236 4.62 12.53 5.87
C LEU A 236 4.46 12.00 4.45
N ASN A 237 3.27 12.16 3.87
CA ASN A 237 2.96 11.66 2.53
C ASN A 237 2.40 12.81 1.69
N PHE A 238 2.98 13.04 0.52
CA PHE A 238 2.44 13.96 -0.49
C PHE A 238 1.76 13.14 -1.56
N VAL A 239 0.45 12.98 -1.46
CA VAL A 239 -0.36 12.12 -2.32
C VAL A 239 -0.79 12.88 -3.56
N ARG A 240 -0.66 12.22 -4.71
CA ARG A 240 -1.02 12.76 -6.00
C ARG A 240 -2.41 12.27 -6.44
N MET A 241 -3.36 13.18 -6.69
CA MET A 241 -4.73 12.81 -7.07
C MET A 241 -4.92 12.73 -8.59
N THR A 242 -4.32 13.66 -9.33
CA THR A 242 -4.48 13.84 -10.78
C THR A 242 -3.13 13.82 -11.50
N ARG A 243 -3.14 13.83 -12.85
CA ARG A 243 -1.93 13.97 -13.67
C ARG A 243 -1.33 15.38 -13.66
N GLU A 244 -2.04 16.37 -13.16
CA GLU A 244 -1.51 17.74 -13.06
C GLU A 244 -0.77 17.95 -11.73
N ASP A 245 -1.05 17.11 -10.74
CA ASP A 245 -0.43 17.18 -9.42
C ASP A 245 1.01 16.67 -9.45
N GLY A 246 1.86 17.20 -8.58
CA GLY A 246 3.27 16.84 -8.52
C GLY A 246 4.10 17.99 -7.96
N VAL A 247 5.17 17.66 -7.25
CA VAL A 247 6.08 18.66 -6.71
C VAL A 247 7.10 19.02 -7.79
N GLU A 248 7.00 20.23 -8.32
CA GLU A 248 7.96 20.76 -9.30
C GLU A 248 9.14 21.44 -8.61
N ARG A 249 8.90 22.00 -7.41
CA ARG A 249 9.90 22.72 -6.62
C ARG A 249 9.84 22.32 -5.16
N MET A 250 11.02 22.11 -4.57
CA MET A 250 11.17 21.81 -3.15
C MET A 250 12.51 22.36 -2.65
N THR A 251 12.50 23.61 -2.18
CA THR A 251 13.67 24.30 -1.63
C THR A 251 13.35 24.95 -0.27
N PRO A 252 12.93 24.17 0.74
CA PRO A 252 12.61 24.69 2.07
C PRO A 252 13.88 25.08 2.84
N SER A 253 13.79 26.16 3.61
CA SER A 253 14.78 26.59 4.59
C SER A 253 14.58 25.81 5.91
N LEU A 254 15.19 24.64 6.00
CA LEU A 254 15.05 23.75 7.15
C LEU A 254 16.10 24.04 8.24
N ALA A 255 15.65 24.16 9.49
CA ALA A 255 16.54 24.21 10.64
C ALA A 255 17.34 22.91 10.82
N VAL A 256 18.50 23.00 11.47
CA VAL A 256 19.31 21.83 11.82
C VAL A 256 18.49 20.88 12.69
N GLY A 257 18.40 19.62 12.27
CA GLY A 257 17.61 18.59 12.98
C GLY A 257 16.10 18.64 12.69
N ALA A 258 15.69 19.31 11.62
CA ALA A 258 14.33 19.23 11.08
C ALA A 258 13.87 17.77 10.94
N PHE A 259 12.59 17.52 11.27
CA PHE A 259 11.98 16.19 11.13
C PHE A 259 12.67 15.08 11.96
N ARG A 260 13.10 15.39 13.18
CA ARG A 260 13.84 14.46 14.07
C ARG A 260 13.17 13.11 14.35
N HIS A 261 11.85 12.99 14.20
CA HIS A 261 11.09 11.75 14.41
C HIS A 261 10.50 11.17 13.12
N LEU A 262 10.75 11.77 11.97
CA LEU A 262 10.22 11.27 10.71
C LEU A 262 10.86 9.94 10.35
N VAL A 263 10.02 8.92 10.19
CA VAL A 263 10.40 7.54 9.88
C VAL A 263 10.03 7.19 8.43
N SER A 264 8.93 7.76 7.93
CA SER A 264 8.42 7.50 6.58
C SER A 264 8.15 8.79 5.81
N LEU A 265 8.67 8.87 4.59
CA LEU A 265 8.38 9.94 3.63
C LEU A 265 7.88 9.33 2.32
N GLN A 266 6.72 9.77 1.86
CA GLN A 266 6.25 9.52 0.49
C GLN A 266 6.13 10.84 -0.26
N ILE A 267 6.71 10.92 -1.45
CA ILE A 267 6.69 12.14 -2.27
C ILE A 267 6.54 11.84 -3.75
N HIS A 268 5.77 12.68 -4.44
CA HIS A 268 5.59 12.62 -5.88
C HIS A 268 6.30 13.82 -6.53
N THR A 269 7.48 13.60 -7.09
CA THR A 269 8.40 14.65 -7.57
C THR A 269 9.41 14.07 -8.56
N PRO A 270 9.92 14.85 -9.54
CA PRO A 270 11.04 14.39 -10.36
C PRO A 270 12.26 14.05 -9.50
N TYR A 271 13.05 13.04 -9.90
CA TYR A 271 14.18 12.59 -9.10
C TYR A 271 15.23 13.69 -8.90
N SER A 272 15.47 14.51 -9.92
CA SER A 272 16.39 15.66 -9.83
C SER A 272 16.02 16.65 -8.72
N VAL A 273 14.71 16.89 -8.49
CA VAL A 273 14.22 17.81 -7.46
C VAL A 273 14.48 17.27 -6.06
N ILE A 274 14.19 15.98 -5.81
CA ILE A 274 14.45 15.36 -4.52
C ILE A 274 15.96 15.15 -4.27
N THR A 275 16.74 14.85 -5.31
CA THR A 275 18.21 14.79 -5.23
C THR A 275 18.77 16.12 -4.75
N HIS A 276 18.40 17.23 -5.40
CA HIS A 276 18.83 18.58 -5.02
C HIS A 276 18.38 18.92 -3.59
N PHE A 277 17.12 18.66 -3.25
CA PHE A 277 16.62 18.88 -1.89
C PHE A 277 17.45 18.15 -0.83
N LEU A 278 17.75 16.86 -1.06
CA LEU A 278 18.56 16.08 -0.12
C LEU A 278 19.99 16.61 -0.07
N GLN A 279 20.59 17.06 -1.17
CA GLN A 279 21.93 17.66 -1.14
C GLN A 279 21.98 18.95 -0.30
N GLU A 280 20.99 19.83 -0.47
CA GLU A 280 20.91 21.12 0.23
C GLU A 280 20.49 21.00 1.71
N THR A 281 19.95 19.85 2.12
CA THR A 281 19.43 19.63 3.49
C THR A 281 20.15 18.49 4.22
N PRO A 282 21.44 18.67 4.62
CA PRO A 282 22.29 17.59 5.15
C PRO A 282 21.80 16.96 6.46
N ASN A 283 20.95 17.66 7.22
CA ASN A 283 20.41 17.18 8.50
C ASN A 283 18.93 16.76 8.42
N PHE A 284 18.38 16.61 7.21
CA PHE A 284 17.01 16.14 7.00
C PHE A 284 16.79 14.73 7.55
N ALA A 285 15.80 14.58 8.42
CA ALA A 285 15.19 13.31 8.85
C ALA A 285 16.19 12.17 9.13
N ALA A 286 17.11 12.38 10.08
CA ALA A 286 18.17 11.40 10.40
C ALA A 286 17.68 9.99 10.82
N ARG A 287 16.39 9.83 11.13
CA ARG A 287 15.75 8.55 11.51
C ARG A 287 14.91 7.93 10.40
N LEU A 288 14.96 8.47 9.18
CA LEU A 288 14.18 7.98 8.06
C LEU A 288 14.56 6.52 7.76
N THR A 289 13.57 5.64 7.79
CA THR A 289 13.73 4.21 7.49
C THR A 289 12.95 3.78 6.25
N SER A 290 11.97 4.58 5.82
CA SER A 290 11.14 4.33 4.64
C SER A 290 11.07 5.58 3.77
N LEU A 291 11.44 5.44 2.50
CA LEU A 291 11.40 6.50 1.50
C LEU A 291 10.71 5.98 0.24
N ASP A 292 9.66 6.66 -0.18
CA ASP A 292 8.89 6.36 -1.38
C ASP A 292 8.85 7.60 -2.28
N ILE A 293 9.45 7.48 -3.46
CA ILE A 293 9.58 8.55 -4.44
C ILE A 293 8.91 8.08 -5.72
N THR A 294 7.88 8.79 -6.14
CA THR A 294 7.23 8.55 -7.44
C THR A 294 7.51 9.72 -8.37
N SER A 295 8.26 9.48 -9.46
CA SER A 295 8.54 10.50 -10.47
C SER A 295 7.26 10.94 -11.17
N THR A 296 7.10 12.25 -11.26
CA THR A 296 6.01 12.90 -12.00
C THR A 296 6.37 13.19 -13.45
N LEU A 297 7.65 13.04 -13.83
CA LEU A 297 8.20 13.31 -15.16
C LEU A 297 9.07 12.11 -15.62
N PRO A 298 8.47 10.93 -15.82
CA PRO A 298 9.24 9.71 -15.99
C PRO A 298 10.11 9.69 -17.26
N GLN A 299 9.80 10.50 -18.28
CA GLN A 299 10.64 10.65 -19.48
C GLN A 299 11.94 11.43 -19.21
N SER A 300 12.01 12.19 -18.12
CA SER A 300 13.20 12.96 -17.74
C SER A 300 14.16 12.20 -16.82
N GLU A 301 13.78 10.99 -16.38
CA GLU A 301 14.54 10.20 -15.41
C GLU A 301 15.59 9.33 -16.12
N SER A 302 16.64 9.95 -16.64
CA SER A 302 17.74 9.22 -17.26
C SER A 302 18.52 8.37 -16.24
N PRO A 303 19.32 7.38 -16.69
CA PRO A 303 20.14 6.57 -15.79
C PRO A 303 21.08 7.38 -14.89
N SER A 304 21.61 8.50 -15.37
CA SER A 304 22.45 9.39 -14.55
C SER A 304 21.64 10.03 -13.42
N VAL A 305 20.40 10.46 -13.68
CA VAL A 305 19.54 11.05 -12.65
C VAL A 305 19.17 10.01 -11.58
N VAL A 306 18.87 8.78 -12.00
CA VAL A 306 18.63 7.65 -11.07
C VAL A 306 19.86 7.39 -10.21
N LYS A 307 21.04 7.35 -10.81
CA LYS A 307 22.32 7.16 -10.09
C LYS A 307 22.57 8.26 -9.07
N ASP A 308 22.44 9.52 -9.48
CA ASP A 308 22.66 10.67 -8.60
C ASP A 308 21.72 10.62 -7.39
N LEU A 309 20.45 10.27 -7.62
CA LEU A 309 19.47 10.07 -6.54
C LEU A 309 19.90 8.96 -5.58
N LEU A 310 20.24 7.78 -6.10
CA LEU A 310 20.61 6.63 -5.28
C LEU A 310 21.92 6.84 -4.52
N GLU A 311 22.89 7.55 -5.10
CA GLU A 311 24.13 7.95 -4.42
C GLU A 311 23.84 8.90 -3.25
N VAL A 312 22.99 9.90 -3.47
CA VAL A 312 22.59 10.84 -2.41
C VAL A 312 21.82 10.10 -1.31
N ILE A 313 20.84 9.25 -1.65
CA ILE A 313 20.09 8.47 -0.66
C ILE A 313 21.02 7.55 0.14
N ALA A 314 21.91 6.82 -0.54
CA ALA A 314 22.84 5.91 0.10
C ALA A 314 23.76 6.66 1.07
N SER A 315 24.35 7.78 0.66
CA SER A 315 25.24 8.58 1.51
C SER A 315 24.54 9.14 2.75
N ARG A 316 23.23 9.44 2.64
CA ARG A 316 22.44 10.08 3.70
C ARG A 316 21.83 9.09 4.68
N PHE A 317 21.37 7.94 4.19
CA PHE A 317 20.55 7.01 4.97
C PHE A 317 21.16 5.60 5.06
N GLU A 318 22.45 5.44 4.76
CA GLU A 318 23.18 4.17 4.78
C GLU A 318 22.84 3.27 5.98
N LYS A 319 22.77 3.87 7.17
CA LYS A 319 22.62 3.15 8.46
C LYS A 319 21.18 2.95 8.92
N SER A 320 20.22 3.68 8.34
CA SER A 320 18.83 3.75 8.81
C SER A 320 17.82 3.21 7.80
N LEU A 321 18.10 3.30 6.51
CA LEU A 321 17.14 2.94 5.47
C LEU A 321 16.87 1.43 5.45
N THR A 322 15.58 1.09 5.43
CA THR A 322 15.09 -0.29 5.38
C THR A 322 14.09 -0.53 4.26
N SER A 323 13.45 0.53 3.77
CA SER A 323 12.48 0.46 2.68
C SER A 323 12.74 1.63 1.74
N LEU A 324 13.01 1.33 0.47
CA LEU A 324 13.21 2.33 -0.57
C LEU A 324 12.41 1.95 -1.81
N HIS A 325 11.47 2.81 -2.17
CA HIS A 325 10.67 2.65 -3.36
C HIS A 325 10.92 3.83 -4.31
N ILE A 326 11.47 3.54 -5.48
CA ILE A 326 11.72 4.46 -6.58
C ILE A 326 10.79 4.08 -7.71
N ARG A 327 9.77 4.92 -7.95
CA ARG A 327 8.68 4.64 -8.86
C ARG A 327 8.56 5.65 -9.98
N ILE A 328 8.00 5.23 -11.10
CA ILE A 328 7.52 6.11 -12.17
C ILE A 328 5.99 6.16 -12.15
N ASP A 329 5.41 7.33 -12.44
CA ASP A 329 3.97 7.44 -12.57
C ASP A 329 3.48 6.82 -13.88
N THR A 330 2.79 5.68 -13.76
CA THR A 330 2.30 4.88 -14.89
C THR A 330 1.25 5.61 -15.74
N ARG A 331 0.72 6.74 -15.27
CA ARG A 331 -0.24 7.55 -16.03
C ARG A 331 0.40 8.27 -17.24
N TYR A 332 1.73 8.37 -17.31
CA TYR A 332 2.43 9.04 -18.42
C TYR A 332 2.92 8.05 -19.47
N PRO A 333 2.36 8.04 -20.69
CA PRO A 333 2.83 7.12 -21.73
C PRO A 333 4.33 7.33 -22.03
N PRO A 334 5.03 6.27 -22.44
CA PRO A 334 6.40 6.42 -22.92
C PRO A 334 6.38 7.33 -24.16
N ASP A 335 7.40 8.16 -24.32
CA ASP A 335 7.58 8.89 -25.57
C ASP A 335 7.99 7.89 -26.65
N THR A 336 7.18 7.77 -27.71
CA THR A 336 7.42 6.81 -28.81
C THR A 336 8.28 7.41 -29.92
N SER A 337 8.78 8.64 -29.77
CA SER A 337 9.42 9.37 -30.85
C SER A 337 10.88 8.97 -31.13
N SER A 338 11.57 8.31 -30.19
CA SER A 338 12.96 7.87 -30.35
C SER A 338 13.17 6.42 -29.91
N SER A 339 13.97 5.68 -30.68
CA SER A 339 14.45 4.36 -30.27
C SER A 339 15.50 4.53 -29.17
N PRO A 340 15.36 3.87 -28.01
CA PRO A 340 16.32 4.01 -26.92
C PRO A 340 17.67 3.42 -27.34
N SER A 341 18.75 4.07 -26.91
CA SER A 341 20.12 3.57 -27.03
C SER A 341 20.52 2.77 -25.79
N ILE A 342 21.61 2.00 -25.85
CA ILE A 342 22.11 1.25 -24.68
C ILE A 342 22.45 2.16 -23.47
N TYR A 343 22.76 3.42 -23.71
CA TYR A 343 23.09 4.40 -22.67
C TYR A 343 21.86 4.94 -21.93
N ASP A 344 20.66 4.64 -22.44
CA ASP A 344 19.40 5.05 -21.82
C ASP A 344 18.91 4.02 -20.78
N PHE A 345 19.57 2.86 -20.67
CA PHE A 345 19.21 1.81 -19.72
C PHE A 345 19.89 1.99 -18.37
N VAL A 346 19.09 1.84 -17.30
CA VAL A 346 19.62 1.78 -15.95
C VAL A 346 20.33 0.43 -15.76
N SER A 347 21.64 0.49 -15.53
CA SER A 347 22.50 -0.66 -15.27
C SER A 347 22.91 -0.82 -13.79
N PHE A 348 23.58 -1.93 -13.46
CA PHE A 348 24.10 -2.17 -12.10
C PHE A 348 24.91 -0.99 -11.52
N GLN A 349 25.76 -0.36 -12.32
CA GLN A 349 26.60 0.77 -11.88
C GLN A 349 25.77 1.97 -11.37
N HIS A 350 24.53 2.11 -11.82
CA HIS A 350 23.64 3.18 -11.38
C HIS A 350 22.97 2.87 -10.04
N ILE A 351 22.84 1.58 -9.67
CA ILE A 351 22.23 1.16 -8.40
C ILE A 351 23.25 0.72 -7.34
N GLU A 352 24.50 0.50 -7.73
CA GLU A 352 25.58 -0.03 -6.86
C GLU A 352 25.71 0.74 -5.54
N ALA A 353 25.55 2.07 -5.57
CA ALA A 353 25.67 2.90 -4.38
C ALA A 353 24.67 2.52 -3.28
N ILE A 354 23.44 2.13 -3.64
CA ILE A 354 22.39 1.80 -2.66
C ILE A 354 22.63 0.45 -1.96
N LEU A 355 23.50 -0.40 -2.51
CA LEU A 355 23.87 -1.67 -1.89
C LEU A 355 24.57 -1.49 -0.54
N ARG A 356 25.11 -0.30 -0.26
CA ARG A 356 25.69 0.05 1.05
C ARG A 356 24.63 0.08 2.18
N CYS A 357 23.35 0.24 1.83
CA CYS A 357 22.24 0.15 2.78
C CYS A 357 21.96 -1.32 3.18
N TYR A 358 22.85 -1.93 3.96
CA TYR A 358 22.80 -3.36 4.31
C TYR A 358 21.55 -3.79 5.12
N LYS A 359 20.80 -2.84 5.71
CA LYS A 359 19.55 -3.10 6.44
C LYS A 359 18.31 -3.11 5.54
N MET A 360 18.49 -3.07 4.21
CA MET A 360 17.39 -3.07 3.26
C MET A 360 16.50 -4.31 3.45
N ARG A 361 15.20 -4.06 3.59
CA ARG A 361 14.12 -5.05 3.68
C ARG A 361 13.19 -4.97 2.47
N GLU A 362 12.99 -3.77 1.94
CA GLU A 362 12.15 -3.56 0.77
C GLU A 362 12.87 -2.65 -0.23
N PHE A 363 13.12 -3.15 -1.43
CA PHE A 363 13.65 -2.34 -2.52
C PHE A 363 12.77 -2.49 -3.75
N PHE A 364 12.24 -1.36 -4.21
CA PHE A 364 11.42 -1.29 -5.41
C PHE A 364 12.02 -0.26 -6.35
N LEU A 365 12.38 -0.69 -7.55
CA LEU A 365 12.80 0.19 -8.62
C LEU A 365 11.93 -0.09 -9.85
N THR A 366 11.11 0.88 -10.26
CA THR A 366 10.39 0.83 -11.55
C THR A 366 10.97 1.88 -12.47
N HIS A 367 11.07 1.58 -13.75
CA HIS A 367 11.59 2.50 -14.75
C HIS A 367 10.85 2.31 -16.08
N ILE A 368 10.89 3.30 -16.98
CA ILE A 368 10.24 3.19 -18.30
C ILE A 368 10.94 2.10 -19.11
N LEU A 369 12.27 2.18 -19.14
CA LEU A 369 13.13 1.20 -19.78
C LEU A 369 13.48 0.05 -18.83
N PRO A 370 13.69 -1.16 -19.34
CA PRO A 370 14.19 -2.31 -18.59
C PRO A 370 15.51 -2.02 -17.86
N LEU A 371 15.85 -2.84 -16.87
CA LEU A 371 17.17 -2.81 -16.24
C LEU A 371 18.17 -3.66 -17.01
N TYR A 372 19.39 -3.16 -17.17
CA TYR A 372 20.52 -3.93 -17.69
C TYR A 372 21.34 -4.52 -16.53
N LEU A 373 21.10 -5.79 -16.23
CA LEU A 373 21.79 -6.53 -15.17
C LEU A 373 22.41 -7.81 -15.73
N ARG A 374 23.62 -8.14 -15.26
CA ARG A 374 24.30 -9.41 -15.54
C ARG A 374 24.12 -10.39 -14.38
N PRO A 375 24.35 -11.70 -14.58
CA PRO A 375 24.28 -12.68 -13.49
C PRO A 375 25.17 -12.31 -12.28
N ASP A 376 26.41 -11.86 -12.51
CA ASP A 376 27.33 -11.41 -11.46
C ASP A 376 26.78 -10.21 -10.66
N ASP A 377 25.99 -9.35 -11.30
CA ASP A 377 25.37 -8.19 -10.65
C ASP A 377 24.28 -8.66 -9.66
N VAL A 378 23.52 -9.69 -10.04
CA VAL A 378 22.49 -10.29 -9.18
C VAL A 378 23.11 -10.92 -7.93
N GLU A 379 24.27 -11.58 -8.08
CA GLU A 379 25.00 -12.13 -6.93
C GLU A 379 25.46 -11.03 -5.96
N LYS A 380 25.95 -9.91 -6.48
CA LYS A 380 26.29 -8.74 -5.66
C LYS A 380 25.07 -8.14 -4.97
N ILE A 381 23.93 -8.02 -5.66
CA ILE A 381 22.69 -7.50 -5.07
C ILE A 381 22.24 -8.42 -3.91
N ALA A 382 22.16 -9.73 -4.16
CA ALA A 382 21.69 -10.70 -3.18
C ALA A 382 22.59 -10.76 -1.94
N SER A 383 23.91 -10.78 -2.13
CA SER A 383 24.89 -10.79 -1.03
C SER A 383 24.92 -9.47 -0.25
N SER A 384 24.58 -8.33 -0.88
CA SER A 384 24.55 -7.02 -0.20
C SER A 384 23.34 -6.82 0.70
N TRP A 385 22.23 -7.51 0.43
CA TRP A 385 20.98 -7.35 1.19
C TRP A 385 20.49 -8.67 1.80
N PRO A 386 21.17 -9.19 2.84
CA PRO A 386 20.80 -10.47 3.44
C PRO A 386 19.45 -10.47 4.17
N PHE A 387 18.93 -9.28 4.51
CA PHE A 387 17.65 -9.10 5.20
C PHE A 387 16.50 -8.69 4.27
N ILE A 388 16.71 -8.74 2.95
CA ILE A 388 15.69 -8.36 1.98
C ILE A 388 14.46 -9.29 2.11
N VAL A 389 13.28 -8.67 2.14
CA VAL A 389 11.96 -9.31 2.25
C VAL A 389 11.21 -9.15 0.93
N LYS A 390 11.28 -7.95 0.33
CA LYS A 390 10.63 -7.65 -0.95
C LYS A 390 11.63 -7.00 -1.89
N LEU A 391 11.83 -7.61 -3.05
CA LEU A 391 12.68 -7.08 -4.09
C LEU A 391 11.91 -6.99 -5.40
N TYR A 392 11.87 -5.79 -5.96
CA TYR A 392 11.31 -5.50 -7.28
C TYR A 392 12.33 -4.72 -8.10
N LEU A 393 12.80 -5.30 -9.19
CA LEU A 393 13.82 -4.73 -10.06
C LEU A 393 13.27 -4.59 -11.48
N CYS A 394 12.48 -3.53 -11.72
CA CYS A 394 11.87 -3.19 -13.01
C CYS A 394 11.31 -4.42 -13.74
N ALA A 395 10.49 -5.21 -13.03
CA ALA A 395 9.93 -6.44 -13.57
C ALA A 395 8.94 -6.18 -14.72
N ASP A 396 8.45 -4.95 -14.87
CA ASP A 396 7.44 -4.60 -15.86
C ASP A 396 7.76 -3.24 -16.51
N PRO A 397 8.76 -3.20 -17.42
CA PRO A 397 9.11 -2.00 -18.15
C PRO A 397 8.03 -1.63 -19.19
N ARG A 398 7.97 -0.35 -19.60
CA ARG A 398 7.00 0.15 -20.59
C ARG A 398 7.41 -0.06 -22.04
N THR A 399 8.70 -0.24 -22.25
CA THR A 399 9.33 -0.24 -23.57
C THR A 399 10.29 -1.40 -23.65
N ASP A 400 10.43 -1.96 -24.83
CA ASP A 400 11.24 -3.15 -25.03
C ASP A 400 12.71 -2.79 -25.18
N PHE A 401 13.55 -3.81 -25.08
CA PHE A 401 14.91 -3.71 -25.59
C PHE A 401 14.88 -3.60 -27.12
N PRO A 402 15.63 -2.66 -27.71
CA PRO A 402 15.84 -2.61 -29.15
C PRO A 402 16.38 -3.95 -29.68
N SER A 403 15.83 -4.42 -30.81
CA SER A 403 16.14 -5.74 -31.38
C SER A 403 17.59 -5.90 -31.81
N ASP A 404 18.32 -4.80 -31.98
CA ASP A 404 19.72 -4.73 -32.33
C ASP A 404 20.67 -4.90 -31.12
N ILE A 405 20.16 -4.82 -29.90
CA ILE A 405 20.97 -5.01 -28.69
C ILE A 405 20.84 -6.46 -28.22
N SER A 406 21.79 -7.30 -28.64
CA SER A 406 21.98 -8.66 -28.14
C SER A 406 22.42 -8.63 -26.67
N MET A 407 21.48 -8.41 -25.75
CA MET A 407 21.78 -8.40 -24.32
C MET A 407 21.64 -9.78 -23.72
N SER A 408 22.61 -10.12 -22.87
CA SER A 408 22.52 -11.27 -21.98
C SER A 408 21.34 -11.04 -21.04
N HIS A 409 20.20 -11.65 -21.36
CA HIS A 409 19.07 -11.63 -20.46
C HIS A 409 19.39 -12.45 -19.21
N LEU A 410 18.84 -12.06 -18.07
CA LEU A 410 18.98 -12.83 -16.84
C LEU A 410 18.26 -14.16 -17.00
N GLY A 411 19.02 -15.26 -16.91
CA GLY A 411 18.44 -16.59 -16.86
C GLY A 411 17.85 -16.89 -15.48
N PHE A 412 17.11 -17.99 -15.41
CA PHE A 412 16.50 -18.46 -14.16
C PHE A 412 17.54 -18.90 -13.11
N ASP A 413 18.76 -19.19 -13.54
CA ASP A 413 19.93 -19.37 -12.67
C ASP A 413 20.22 -18.13 -11.79
N SER A 414 19.80 -16.94 -12.21
CA SER A 414 19.85 -15.71 -11.42
C SER A 414 19.01 -15.76 -10.13
N LEU A 415 18.16 -16.78 -9.95
CA LEU A 415 17.48 -17.02 -8.67
C LEU A 415 18.40 -17.64 -7.61
N ILE A 416 19.46 -18.33 -8.03
CA ILE A 416 20.35 -19.09 -7.14
C ILE A 416 20.99 -18.19 -6.08
N PRO A 417 21.57 -17.01 -6.39
CA PRO A 417 22.17 -16.16 -5.37
C PRO A 417 21.22 -15.78 -4.23
N PHE A 418 19.93 -15.56 -4.52
CA PHE A 418 18.94 -15.23 -3.50
C PHE A 418 18.67 -16.42 -2.56
N THR A 419 18.74 -17.66 -3.05
CA THR A 419 18.62 -18.85 -2.18
C THR A 419 19.73 -18.93 -1.15
N LYS A 420 20.93 -18.44 -1.50
CA LYS A 420 22.11 -18.49 -0.64
C LYS A 420 22.11 -17.33 0.36
N SER A 421 21.80 -16.12 -0.11
CA SER A 421 22.06 -14.89 0.62
C SER A 421 20.83 -14.25 1.25
N CYS A 422 19.62 -14.58 0.78
CA CYS A 422 18.38 -13.86 1.16
C CYS A 422 17.33 -14.81 1.79
N PRO A 423 17.57 -15.33 3.01
CA PRO A 423 16.70 -16.32 3.63
C PRO A 423 15.30 -15.79 3.99
N LEU A 424 15.13 -14.47 4.12
CA LEU A 424 13.87 -13.82 4.50
C LEU A 424 13.02 -13.35 3.31
N LEU A 425 13.44 -13.64 2.09
CA LEU A 425 12.78 -13.15 0.89
C LEU A 425 11.36 -13.73 0.77
N GLU A 426 10.36 -12.86 0.83
CA GLU A 426 8.93 -13.19 0.71
C GLU A 426 8.37 -12.86 -0.68
N LYS A 427 8.90 -11.82 -1.32
CA LYS A 427 8.45 -11.37 -2.65
C LYS A 427 9.63 -11.04 -3.54
N LEU A 428 9.68 -11.65 -4.72
CA LEU A 428 10.70 -11.40 -5.73
C LEU A 428 10.05 -11.13 -7.08
N GLU A 429 10.34 -9.97 -7.65
CA GLU A 429 9.99 -9.62 -9.03
C GLU A 429 11.25 -9.18 -9.77
N LEU A 430 11.66 -9.99 -10.75
CA LEU A 430 12.90 -9.82 -11.51
C LEU A 430 12.61 -10.19 -12.98
N PRO A 431 12.99 -9.35 -13.95
CA PRO A 431 12.82 -9.68 -15.37
C PRO A 431 13.76 -10.82 -15.73
N LEU A 432 13.19 -11.99 -16.06
CA LEU A 432 13.92 -13.21 -16.37
C LEU A 432 13.56 -13.70 -17.77
N ASP A 433 14.56 -14.16 -18.52
CA ASP A 433 14.35 -14.79 -19.81
C ASP A 433 13.87 -16.24 -19.65
N PRO A 434 12.64 -16.54 -20.09
CA PRO A 434 12.05 -17.87 -20.00
C PRO A 434 12.76 -18.94 -20.86
N THR A 435 13.63 -18.54 -21.79
CA THR A 435 14.41 -19.45 -22.64
C THR A 435 15.73 -19.87 -22.00
N CYS A 436 16.21 -19.10 -21.02
CA CYS A 436 17.47 -19.34 -20.32
C CYS A 436 17.24 -20.16 -19.03
N ILE A 437 16.92 -21.45 -19.20
CA ILE A 437 16.73 -22.40 -18.08
C ILE A 437 17.99 -23.24 -17.88
N PRO A 438 18.60 -23.28 -16.69
CA PRO A 438 19.73 -24.15 -16.43
C PRO A 438 19.27 -25.63 -16.42
N LEU A 439 19.65 -26.36 -17.47
CA LEU A 439 19.31 -27.79 -17.64
C LEU A 439 20.15 -28.72 -16.74
N HIS A 440 21.34 -28.27 -16.33
CA HIS A 440 22.26 -29.01 -15.47
C HIS A 440 22.62 -28.15 -14.26
N LEU A 441 21.89 -28.36 -13.16
CA LEU A 441 22.33 -27.87 -11.85
C LEU A 441 23.11 -29.00 -11.19
N ASP A 442 24.40 -28.78 -10.95
CA ASP A 442 25.17 -29.67 -10.09
C ASP A 442 24.53 -29.70 -8.70
N GLU A 443 24.26 -30.89 -8.16
CA GLU A 443 23.60 -31.07 -6.85
C GLU A 443 24.38 -30.38 -5.72
N HIS A 444 25.67 -30.10 -5.94
CA HIS A 444 26.56 -29.40 -5.01
C HIS A 444 26.44 -27.86 -5.06
N GLU A 445 25.88 -27.27 -6.11
CA GLU A 445 25.75 -25.80 -6.27
C GLU A 445 24.48 -25.21 -5.62
N LEU A 446 23.53 -26.08 -5.23
CA LEU A 446 22.31 -25.72 -4.51
C LEU A 446 22.51 -25.86 -2.98
N PRO A 447 22.72 -24.76 -2.23
CA PRO A 447 22.77 -24.82 -0.77
C PRO A 447 21.37 -24.95 -0.15
N VAL A 448 21.31 -25.76 0.92
CA VAL A 448 20.35 -25.87 2.05
C VAL A 448 18.89 -25.37 1.84
N GLY A 449 18.29 -25.70 0.70
CA GLY A 449 16.83 -25.75 0.54
C GLY A 449 16.18 -24.52 -0.10
N PRO A 450 14.89 -24.65 -0.46
CA PRO A 450 14.14 -23.65 -1.24
C PRO A 450 14.05 -22.31 -0.50
N LEU A 451 13.70 -21.23 -1.22
CA LEU A 451 13.33 -19.94 -0.64
C LEU A 451 12.09 -20.09 0.26
N ARG A 452 12.27 -20.59 1.50
CA ARG A 452 11.19 -21.14 2.34
C ARG A 452 10.10 -20.13 2.66
N HIS A 453 10.46 -18.86 2.67
CA HIS A 453 9.57 -17.75 2.97
C HIS A 453 8.95 -17.10 1.74
N LEU A 454 9.34 -17.50 0.52
CA LEU A 454 8.86 -16.88 -0.70
C LEU A 454 7.37 -17.20 -0.90
N ARG A 455 6.55 -16.16 -0.85
CA ARG A 455 5.10 -16.22 -1.04
C ARG A 455 4.70 -15.82 -2.44
N SER A 456 5.45 -14.91 -3.07
CA SER A 456 5.14 -14.37 -4.38
C SER A 456 6.39 -14.27 -5.23
N PHE A 457 6.31 -14.78 -6.46
CA PHE A 457 7.36 -14.72 -7.45
C PHE A 457 6.79 -14.23 -8.78
N SER A 458 7.47 -13.27 -9.42
CA SER A 458 7.18 -12.81 -10.76
C SER A 458 8.47 -12.80 -11.60
N PRO A 459 8.51 -13.49 -12.75
CA PRO A 459 9.62 -13.40 -13.71
C PRO A 459 9.57 -12.11 -14.55
N GLY A 460 8.65 -11.19 -14.24
CA GLY A 460 8.45 -9.95 -15.00
C GLY A 460 7.65 -10.13 -16.29
N ASP A 461 7.68 -9.10 -17.14
CA ASP A 461 6.98 -9.09 -18.42
C ASP A 461 7.59 -10.12 -19.38
N VAL A 462 6.80 -11.14 -19.68
CA VAL A 462 7.09 -12.26 -20.59
C VAL A 462 6.54 -12.03 -22.00
N GLY A 463 5.86 -10.91 -22.26
CA GLY A 463 5.13 -10.65 -23.50
C GLY A 463 5.98 -10.55 -24.77
N LEU A 464 7.30 -10.45 -24.62
CA LEU A 464 8.21 -10.07 -25.71
C LEU A 464 8.97 -11.24 -26.34
N THR A 465 9.09 -12.36 -25.63
CA THR A 465 9.69 -13.57 -26.19
C THR A 465 8.59 -14.41 -26.84
N PRO A 466 8.80 -14.96 -28.05
CA PRO A 466 7.85 -15.87 -28.65
C PRO A 466 7.54 -17.02 -27.67
N PRO A 467 6.26 -17.31 -27.39
CA PRO A 467 5.88 -18.31 -26.41
C PRO A 467 6.49 -19.68 -26.71
N GLY A 468 6.83 -19.98 -27.98
CA GLY A 468 7.48 -21.23 -28.42
C GLY A 468 8.77 -21.60 -27.68
N GLY A 469 9.51 -20.64 -27.10
CA GLY A 469 10.80 -20.89 -26.46
C GLY A 469 10.75 -21.47 -25.03
N LEU A 470 9.60 -21.40 -24.34
CA LEU A 470 9.49 -21.90 -22.97
C LEU A 470 9.29 -23.43 -22.94
N ASP A 471 10.30 -24.16 -22.43
CA ASP A 471 10.19 -25.55 -22.00
C ASP A 471 9.54 -25.62 -20.61
N VAL A 472 8.25 -25.95 -20.59
CA VAL A 472 7.45 -26.07 -19.37
C VAL A 472 8.01 -27.12 -18.41
N ILE A 473 8.54 -28.23 -18.92
CA ILE A 473 9.01 -29.33 -18.07
C ILE A 473 10.31 -28.94 -17.40
N ALA A 474 11.27 -28.41 -18.18
CA ALA A 474 12.53 -27.91 -17.63
C ALA A 474 12.28 -26.83 -16.58
N MET A 475 11.37 -25.89 -16.85
CA MET A 475 10.99 -24.82 -15.92
C MET A 475 10.40 -25.37 -14.61
N VAL A 476 9.45 -26.30 -14.70
CA VAL A 476 8.83 -26.93 -13.52
C VAL A 476 9.89 -27.66 -12.68
N MET A 477 10.79 -28.39 -13.33
CA MET A 477 11.84 -29.13 -12.64
C MET A 477 12.81 -28.19 -11.93
N PHE A 478 13.20 -27.09 -12.58
CA PHE A 478 14.03 -26.06 -11.98
C PHE A 478 13.32 -25.35 -10.81
N LEU A 479 12.16 -24.75 -11.06
CA LEU A 479 11.44 -23.96 -10.06
C LEU A 479 11.01 -24.78 -8.84
N SER A 480 10.67 -26.06 -9.02
CA SER A 480 10.36 -26.95 -7.89
C SER A 480 11.53 -27.12 -6.91
N ARG A 481 12.77 -26.88 -7.34
CA ARG A 481 13.97 -26.96 -6.47
C ARG A 481 14.22 -25.64 -5.73
N VAL A 482 13.84 -24.52 -6.32
CA VAL A 482 14.14 -23.16 -5.83
C VAL A 482 12.99 -22.57 -5.03
N LEU A 483 11.76 -22.75 -5.50
CA LEU A 483 10.55 -22.17 -4.90
C LEU A 483 9.88 -23.14 -3.91
N PRO A 484 9.19 -22.62 -2.88
CA PRO A 484 8.35 -23.44 -2.02
C PRO A 484 6.96 -23.68 -2.66
N SER A 485 6.30 -24.77 -2.25
CA SER A 485 4.95 -25.16 -2.69
C SER A 485 3.86 -24.12 -2.55
N SER A 486 3.98 -23.26 -1.54
CA SER A 486 3.03 -22.20 -1.28
C SER A 486 3.29 -20.93 -2.10
N CYS A 487 4.34 -20.91 -2.93
CA CYS A 487 4.70 -19.73 -3.71
C CYS A 487 3.68 -19.50 -4.82
N GLU A 488 3.06 -18.32 -4.79
CA GLU A 488 2.24 -17.83 -5.87
C GLU A 488 3.12 -17.26 -6.99
N ILE A 489 3.07 -17.92 -8.15
CA ILE A 489 3.70 -17.41 -9.36
C ILE A 489 2.71 -16.49 -10.05
N SER A 490 2.99 -15.20 -10.04
CA SER A 490 2.22 -14.19 -10.75
C SER A 490 2.96 -13.73 -11.99
N PHE A 491 2.22 -13.42 -13.04
CA PHE A 491 2.72 -12.78 -14.25
C PHE A 491 1.72 -11.68 -14.57
N TYR A 492 2.22 -10.47 -14.76
CA TYR A 492 1.39 -9.31 -15.06
C TYR A 492 1.93 -8.68 -16.35
N THR A 493 1.01 -8.18 -17.17
CA THR A 493 1.28 -7.07 -18.07
C THR A 493 0.62 -5.87 -17.41
N SER A 494 1.33 -5.10 -16.58
CA SER A 494 0.74 -3.94 -15.89
C SER A 494 0.23 -2.88 -16.87
N TRP A 495 0.71 -2.93 -18.12
CA TRP A 495 0.22 -2.14 -19.23
C TRP A 495 -0.95 -2.84 -19.93
N ALA A 496 -2.04 -3.08 -19.19
CA ALA A 496 -3.33 -3.12 -19.86
C ALA A 496 -3.47 -1.75 -20.54
N ASN A 497 -3.43 -1.73 -21.87
CA ASN A 497 -3.78 -0.53 -22.62
C ASN A 497 -5.06 0.06 -22.01
N THR A 498 -5.19 1.38 -22.00
CA THR A 498 -6.44 2.08 -21.65
C THR A 498 -7.67 1.58 -22.44
N SER A 499 -7.48 0.71 -23.44
CA SER A 499 -8.49 -0.03 -24.20
C SER A 499 -8.98 -1.35 -23.56
N GLY A 500 -8.48 -1.79 -22.40
CA GLY A 500 -9.06 -2.90 -21.63
C GLY A 500 -8.89 -4.31 -22.21
N THR A 501 -8.06 -4.50 -23.24
CA THR A 501 -7.70 -5.83 -23.76
C THR A 501 -6.47 -6.37 -23.03
N PRO A 502 -6.54 -7.54 -22.35
CA PRO A 502 -5.35 -8.19 -21.82
C PRO A 502 -4.44 -8.58 -22.99
N LEU A 503 -3.23 -8.03 -23.00
CA LEU A 503 -2.22 -8.23 -24.04
C LEU A 503 -1.36 -9.47 -23.82
N ILE A 504 -1.53 -10.20 -22.70
CA ILE A 504 -0.84 -11.48 -22.53
C ILE A 504 -1.33 -12.41 -23.63
N PRO A 505 -0.47 -12.85 -24.57
CA PRO A 505 -0.88 -13.86 -25.54
C PRO A 505 -1.45 -15.05 -24.77
N GLU A 506 -2.64 -15.52 -25.13
CA GLU A 506 -3.33 -16.61 -24.42
C GLU A 506 -2.41 -17.83 -24.20
N GLU A 507 -1.47 -18.03 -25.12
CA GLU A 507 -0.39 -19.01 -25.06
C GLU A 507 0.53 -18.87 -23.84
N TRP A 508 0.96 -17.65 -23.48
CA TRP A 508 1.79 -17.40 -22.29
C TRP A 508 1.04 -17.70 -21.00
N ASN A 509 -0.21 -17.23 -20.91
CA ASN A 509 -1.07 -17.54 -19.77
C ASN A 509 -1.26 -19.05 -19.61
N LYS A 510 -1.47 -19.76 -20.73
CA LYS A 510 -1.56 -21.22 -20.75
C LYS A 510 -0.26 -21.88 -20.27
N LYS A 511 0.90 -21.48 -20.81
CA LYS A 511 2.20 -22.07 -20.41
C LYS A 511 2.51 -21.86 -18.93
N TRP A 512 2.31 -20.66 -18.39
CA TRP A 512 2.53 -20.41 -16.95
C TRP A 512 1.49 -21.11 -16.06
N THR A 513 0.26 -21.28 -16.55
CA THR A 513 -0.73 -22.13 -15.89
C THR A 513 -0.26 -23.59 -15.84
N ASP A 514 0.32 -24.10 -16.92
CA ASP A 514 0.86 -25.45 -16.98
C ASP A 514 2.11 -25.62 -16.10
N VAL A 515 2.98 -24.61 -16.01
CA VAL A 515 4.09 -24.57 -15.02
C VAL A 515 3.54 -24.65 -13.60
N ARG A 516 2.52 -23.83 -13.26
CA ARG A 516 1.90 -23.84 -11.93
C ARG A 516 1.31 -25.20 -11.58
N ARG A 517 0.61 -25.84 -12.53
CA ARG A 517 0.09 -27.21 -12.36
C ARG A 517 1.20 -28.24 -12.19
N GLY A 518 2.25 -28.14 -13.00
CA GLY A 518 3.41 -29.03 -12.93
C GLY A 518 4.12 -28.97 -11.58
N LEU A 519 4.27 -27.76 -11.00
CA LEU A 519 4.86 -27.59 -9.67
C LEU A 519 4.08 -28.34 -8.59
N VAL A 520 2.75 -28.17 -8.55
CA VAL A 520 1.88 -28.89 -7.61
C VAL A 520 2.03 -30.41 -7.76
N LEU A 521 2.14 -30.91 -9.00
CA LEU A 521 2.33 -32.34 -9.27
C LEU A 521 3.69 -32.85 -8.79
N VAL A 522 4.78 -32.16 -9.12
CA VAL A 522 6.14 -32.55 -8.70
C VAL A 522 6.26 -32.57 -7.17
N GLU A 523 5.62 -31.63 -6.49
CA GLU A 523 5.63 -31.58 -5.03
C GLU A 523 4.80 -32.69 -4.40
N ALA A 524 3.63 -33.00 -4.97
CA ALA A 524 2.83 -34.15 -4.55
C ALA A 524 3.63 -35.46 -4.71
N MET A 525 4.36 -35.61 -5.82
CA MET A 525 5.25 -36.75 -6.07
C MET A 525 6.40 -36.82 -5.06
N ARG A 526 7.10 -35.70 -4.80
CA ARG A 526 8.17 -35.65 -3.78
C ARG A 526 7.64 -35.94 -2.38
N GLY A 527 6.45 -35.43 -2.05
CA GLY A 527 5.78 -35.72 -0.79
C GLY A 527 5.46 -37.21 -0.63
N ARG A 528 5.02 -37.87 -1.72
CA ARG A 528 4.80 -39.32 -1.74
C ARG A 528 6.11 -40.10 -1.57
N MET A 529 7.13 -39.78 -2.35
CA MET A 529 8.45 -40.43 -2.27
C MET A 529 9.09 -40.29 -0.89
N ARG A 530 8.97 -39.11 -0.24
CA ARG A 530 9.45 -38.91 1.13
C ARG A 530 8.72 -39.80 2.14
N ARG A 531 7.39 -39.97 2.01
CA ARG A 531 6.62 -40.87 2.88
C ARG A 531 7.04 -42.33 2.67
N GLU A 532 7.13 -42.78 1.43
CA GLU A 532 7.57 -44.15 1.10
C GLU A 532 9.00 -44.43 1.62
N ALA A 533 9.91 -43.45 1.52
CA ALA A 533 11.26 -43.57 2.08
C ALA A 533 11.25 -43.63 3.62
N LEU A 534 10.41 -42.84 4.29
CA LEU A 534 10.26 -42.89 5.75
C LEU A 534 9.70 -44.24 6.21
N ASP A 535 8.65 -44.74 5.54
CA ASP A 535 8.06 -46.06 5.81
C ASP A 535 9.10 -47.18 5.63
N MET A 536 9.95 -47.06 4.60
CA MET A 536 11.05 -48.00 4.37
C MET A 536 12.12 -47.95 5.46
N VAL A 537 12.51 -46.76 5.93
CA VAL A 537 13.48 -46.59 7.02
C VAL A 537 12.91 -47.13 8.34
N GLU A 538 11.64 -46.86 8.63
CA GLU A 538 10.96 -47.36 9.84
C GLU A 538 10.85 -48.89 9.81
N SER A 539 10.51 -49.48 8.66
CA SER A 539 10.50 -50.93 8.45
C SER A 539 11.88 -51.57 8.67
N LEU A 540 12.95 -50.93 8.18
CA LEU A 540 14.33 -51.40 8.38
C LEU A 540 14.76 -51.28 9.85
N MET A 541 14.41 -50.20 10.54
CA MET A 541 14.68 -50.06 11.97
C MET A 541 13.96 -51.12 12.80
N LYS A 542 12.69 -51.40 12.49
CA LYS A 542 11.91 -52.46 13.15
C LYS A 542 12.55 -53.84 12.95
N LYS A 543 12.91 -54.20 11.72
CA LYS A 543 13.61 -55.46 11.42
C LYS A 543 14.94 -55.58 12.14
N ARG A 544 15.71 -54.49 12.23
CA ARG A 544 16.98 -54.45 12.97
C ARG A 544 16.76 -54.69 14.47
N GLN A 545 15.71 -54.11 15.04
CA GLN A 545 15.39 -54.29 16.46
C GLN A 545 14.92 -55.72 16.77
N GLU A 546 14.09 -56.30 15.91
CA GLU A 546 13.67 -57.71 15.99
C GLU A 546 14.89 -58.66 15.93
N ALA A 547 15.84 -58.38 15.03
CA ALA A 547 17.09 -59.15 14.95
C ALA A 547 17.94 -59.03 16.23
N LEU A 548 18.10 -57.83 16.78
CA LEU A 548 18.86 -57.62 18.03
C LEU A 548 18.21 -58.31 19.24
N MET A 549 16.87 -58.34 19.30
CA MET A 549 16.14 -59.07 20.35
C MET A 549 16.30 -60.59 20.20
N ALA A 550 16.36 -61.10 18.95
CA ALA A 550 16.60 -62.51 18.68
C ALA A 550 18.01 -62.99 19.05
N PHE A 551 19.01 -62.10 19.07
CA PHE A 551 20.38 -62.41 19.53
C PHE A 551 20.57 -62.31 21.05
N SER A 552 19.59 -61.76 21.78
CA SER A 552 19.66 -61.57 23.24
C SER A 552 18.91 -62.65 24.04
N ASN A 553 18.24 -63.57 23.34
CA ASN A 553 17.64 -64.80 23.87
C ASN A 553 18.45 -66.00 23.40
#